data_AF-A0A1H6VBL9-F1
#
_entry.id   AF-A0A1H6VBL9-F1
#
_cell.length_a   1.000
_cell.length_b   1.000
_cell.length_c   1.000
_cell.angle_alpha   90.00
_cell.angle_beta   90.00
_cell.angle_gamma   90.00
#
_symmetry.space_group_name_H-M   'P 1'
#
loop_
_entity.id
_entity.type
_entity.pdbx_description
1 polymer ?
#
loop_
_entity_poly.entity_id
_entity_poly.type
_entity_poly.pdbx_seq_one_letter_code
_entity_poly.pdbx_strand_id
1 'polypeptide(L)'
;MTEPSSSVPQRQEWRHAVTGERATLTFEGGVTRLARGGAVREITPPPFDEAAEREETRAEFQTWPWNPFELRILREMARAGTLLDDGRPLRVEGLGFPARYWEELDAFERERAGPGAVSGTLPSEDTPADSLLWNPTPQMRQRFTELMAVMAENVQIAPPPADTPFYEQGRDLAQAGFVRISPRTPDGSLWLPPALEAERQRLEPWAWPVVRPLVVPGPGTPAPWDSKLGGVPYRPRGAAWPAQASGSPLSFVAQIDLAAANGQGHLPELPRRGLLQFFVAHSDASYEEMVADPGRGHPVARILYWPEVVRDAAALTREVPVFTDEFQAEMFNPPERALAFFDDREFPSGIDGRLGWLEEVAPDSGMTELHPNGHRLGGHAMVINAAFPPAEDWRLLFQFDGDDPGGQVYGGSGGLGGWIGFFVRAEDLARRDFSRVWVELDAF
;
A
#
# COMPACT_ATOMS: atom_id res chain seq x y z
N MET A 1 -11.35 -28.64 -7.25
CA MET A 1 -11.18 -27.93 -8.53
C MET A 1 -10.81 -26.51 -8.17
N THR A 2 -9.52 -26.25 -8.06
CA THR A 2 -8.95 -24.92 -7.93
C THR A 2 -9.23 -24.17 -9.23
N GLU A 3 -9.89 -23.02 -9.16
CA GLU A 3 -9.97 -22.12 -10.31
C GLU A 3 -8.55 -21.79 -10.77
N PRO A 4 -8.27 -21.78 -12.08
CA PRO A 4 -6.95 -21.47 -12.57
C PRO A 4 -6.61 -20.02 -12.19
N SER A 5 -5.42 -19.84 -11.60
CA SER A 5 -4.69 -18.57 -11.59
C SER A 5 -4.87 -17.85 -12.93
N SER A 6 -5.05 -16.53 -12.89
CA SER A 6 -5.54 -15.72 -14.01
C SER A 6 -5.15 -16.26 -15.39
N SER A 7 -6.14 -16.65 -16.21
CA SER A 7 -5.87 -17.07 -17.62
C SER A 7 -5.53 -15.89 -18.54
N VAL A 8 -5.44 -14.71 -17.96
CA VAL A 8 -5.40 -13.41 -18.62
C VAL A 8 -3.94 -13.01 -18.85
N PRO A 9 -3.53 -12.74 -20.11
CA PRO A 9 -2.18 -12.24 -20.39
C PRO A 9 -1.91 -10.94 -19.64
N GLN A 10 -0.81 -10.88 -18.88
CA GLN A 10 -0.42 -9.67 -18.16
C GLN A 10 0.83 -9.05 -18.78
N ARG A 11 0.94 -7.72 -18.72
CA ARG A 11 2.13 -6.98 -19.14
C ARG A 11 2.42 -5.83 -18.17
N GLN A 12 3.66 -5.78 -17.71
CA GLN A 12 4.20 -4.64 -16.97
C GLN A 12 5.42 -4.08 -17.69
N GLU A 13 5.57 -2.76 -17.63
CA GLU A 13 6.81 -2.10 -18.02
C GLU A 13 7.42 -1.37 -16.85
N TRP A 14 8.74 -1.38 -16.84
CA TRP A 14 9.56 -0.95 -15.73
C TRP A 14 10.68 -0.07 -16.25
N ARG A 15 11.04 0.96 -15.49
CA ARG A 15 12.15 1.85 -15.80
C ARG A 15 13.03 2.07 -14.59
N HIS A 16 14.32 1.84 -14.73
CA HIS A 16 15.29 2.12 -13.68
C HIS A 16 15.41 3.62 -13.43
N ALA A 17 15.22 4.06 -12.18
CA ALA A 17 15.14 5.47 -11.81
C ALA A 17 16.38 6.29 -12.21
N VAL A 18 17.58 5.71 -12.09
CA VAL A 18 18.85 6.39 -12.39
C VAL A 18 19.32 6.18 -13.84
N THR A 19 19.44 4.93 -14.30
CA THR A 19 20.02 4.62 -15.62
C THR A 19 19.04 4.82 -16.77
N GLY A 20 17.73 4.86 -16.50
CA GLY A 20 16.69 4.87 -17.52
C GLY A 20 16.53 3.54 -18.26
N GLU A 21 17.24 2.47 -17.85
CA GLU A 21 17.08 1.12 -18.38
C GLU A 21 15.62 0.68 -18.31
N ARG A 22 15.11 0.03 -19.36
CA ARG A 22 13.76 -0.53 -19.39
C ARG A 22 13.79 -2.03 -19.18
N ALA A 23 12.78 -2.53 -18.47
CA ALA A 23 12.46 -3.95 -18.40
C ALA A 23 10.97 -4.15 -18.72
N THR A 24 10.66 -5.28 -19.33
CA THR A 24 9.28 -5.69 -19.62
C THR A 24 9.05 -7.05 -19.01
N LEU A 25 7.97 -7.15 -18.25
CA LEU A 25 7.50 -8.40 -17.69
C LEU A 25 6.20 -8.78 -18.37
N THR A 26 6.08 -10.04 -18.80
CA THR A 26 4.84 -10.57 -19.35
C THR A 26 4.50 -11.90 -18.70
N PHE A 27 3.23 -12.17 -18.47
CA PHE A 27 2.73 -13.47 -18.08
C PHE A 27 1.73 -13.96 -19.13
N GLU A 28 1.97 -15.13 -19.71
CA GLU A 28 1.08 -15.73 -20.70
C GLU A 28 1.23 -17.25 -20.71
N GLY A 29 0.11 -17.97 -20.67
CA GLY A 29 0.11 -19.44 -20.75
C GLY A 29 0.86 -20.13 -19.61
N GLY A 30 0.86 -19.55 -18.41
CA GLY A 30 1.59 -20.07 -17.25
C GLY A 30 3.10 -19.80 -17.27
N VAL A 31 3.57 -18.95 -18.20
CA VAL A 31 4.99 -18.61 -18.34
C VAL A 31 5.18 -17.12 -18.07
N THR A 32 6.05 -16.80 -17.11
CA THR A 32 6.55 -15.45 -16.89
C THR A 32 7.77 -15.22 -17.76
N ARG A 33 7.82 -14.08 -18.48
CA ARG A 33 8.99 -13.65 -19.25
C ARG A 33 9.47 -12.30 -18.77
N LEU A 34 10.76 -12.21 -18.47
CA LEU A 34 11.46 -10.96 -18.16
C LEU A 34 12.39 -10.60 -19.31
N ALA A 35 12.08 -9.51 -20.02
CA ALA A 35 12.95 -8.92 -21.04
C ALA A 35 13.69 -7.72 -20.46
N ARG A 36 15.03 -7.77 -20.43
CA ARG A 36 15.89 -6.72 -19.86
C ARG A 36 17.26 -6.72 -20.54
N GLY A 37 17.78 -5.54 -20.90
CA GLY A 37 19.13 -5.41 -21.48
C GLY A 37 19.38 -6.22 -22.77
N GLY A 38 18.32 -6.52 -23.53
CA GLY A 38 18.38 -7.37 -24.74
C GLY A 38 18.36 -8.88 -24.45
N ALA A 39 18.39 -9.29 -23.19
CA ALA A 39 18.17 -10.68 -22.79
C ALA A 39 16.69 -10.91 -22.46
N VAL A 40 16.22 -12.14 -22.70
CA VAL A 40 14.89 -12.61 -22.30
C VAL A 40 15.07 -13.86 -21.45
N ARG A 41 14.47 -13.87 -20.26
CA ARG A 41 14.43 -15.02 -19.36
C ARG A 41 13.00 -15.49 -19.22
N GLU A 42 12.76 -16.78 -19.47
CA GLU A 42 11.48 -17.43 -19.16
C GLU A 42 11.56 -18.11 -17.79
N ILE A 43 10.48 -18.01 -17.03
CA ILE A 43 10.36 -18.51 -15.67
C ILE A 43 9.01 -19.20 -15.57
N THR A 44 9.04 -20.47 -15.18
CA THR A 44 7.84 -21.25 -14.84
C THR A 44 7.91 -21.60 -13.36
N PRO A 45 6.78 -21.71 -12.65
CA PRO A 45 6.78 -22.20 -11.28
C PRO A 45 7.44 -23.59 -11.21
N PRO A 46 8.20 -23.90 -10.16
CA PRO A 46 8.70 -25.26 -9.95
C PRO A 46 7.52 -26.23 -9.74
N PRO A 47 7.73 -27.54 -9.95
CA PRO A 47 6.74 -28.54 -9.58
C PRO A 47 6.38 -28.43 -8.10
N PHE A 48 5.08 -28.44 -7.79
CA PHE A 48 4.60 -28.40 -6.41
C PHE A 48 4.74 -29.77 -5.76
N ASP A 49 5.44 -29.82 -4.62
CA ASP A 49 5.58 -31.00 -3.77
C ASP A 49 4.82 -30.79 -2.45
N GLU A 50 3.57 -31.25 -2.42
CA GLU A 50 2.70 -31.07 -1.23
C GLU A 50 3.31 -31.70 0.04
N ALA A 51 4.07 -32.79 -0.09
CA ALA A 51 4.64 -33.47 1.07
C ALA A 51 5.77 -32.65 1.70
N ALA A 52 6.64 -32.06 0.86
CA ALA A 52 7.70 -31.17 1.33
C ALA A 52 7.12 -29.91 1.99
N GLU A 53 6.14 -29.27 1.36
CA GLU A 53 5.45 -28.08 1.88
C GLU A 53 4.74 -28.37 3.21
N ARG A 54 4.16 -29.57 3.35
CA ARG A 54 3.55 -30.04 4.60
C ARG A 54 4.58 -30.20 5.72
N GLU A 55 5.76 -30.73 5.41
CA GLU A 55 6.83 -30.89 6.38
C GLU A 55 7.37 -29.53 6.84
N GLU A 56 7.56 -28.59 5.92
CA GLU A 56 7.96 -27.21 6.22
C GLU A 56 6.93 -26.49 7.08
N THR A 57 5.65 -26.52 6.69
CA THR A 57 4.53 -25.95 7.46
C THR A 57 4.52 -26.52 8.89
N ARG A 58 4.73 -27.83 9.05
CA ARG A 58 4.79 -28.46 10.37
C ARG A 58 5.97 -27.95 11.19
N ALA A 59 7.15 -27.82 10.59
CA ALA A 59 8.34 -27.32 11.26
C ALA A 59 8.16 -25.87 11.74
N GLU A 60 7.58 -24.99 10.90
CA GLU A 60 7.27 -23.61 11.27
C GLU A 60 6.31 -23.55 12.47
N PHE A 61 5.19 -24.29 12.40
CA PHE A 61 4.18 -24.32 13.45
C PHE A 61 4.71 -24.84 14.79
N GLN A 62 5.69 -25.75 14.78
CA GLN A 62 6.36 -26.23 16.00
C GLN A 62 7.22 -25.17 16.67
N THR A 63 7.75 -24.22 15.91
CA THR A 63 8.56 -23.10 16.42
C THR A 63 7.73 -21.85 16.70
N TRP A 64 6.44 -21.88 16.35
CA TRP A 64 5.57 -20.72 16.44
C TRP A 64 5.44 -20.24 17.89
N PRO A 65 5.75 -18.96 18.17
CA PRO A 65 5.70 -18.46 19.54
C PRO A 65 4.24 -18.41 20.02
N TRP A 66 4.08 -18.73 21.29
CA TRP A 66 2.79 -18.59 21.95
C TRP A 66 2.27 -17.14 21.88
N ASN A 67 1.01 -16.94 21.50
CA ASN A 67 0.31 -15.65 21.61
C ASN A 67 -1.23 -15.83 21.73
N PRO A 68 -1.97 -14.85 22.29
CA PRO A 68 -3.43 -14.93 22.47
C PRO A 68 -4.25 -15.02 21.18
N PHE A 69 -3.74 -14.49 20.06
CA PHE A 69 -4.46 -14.45 18.79
C PHE A 69 -4.55 -15.84 18.14
N GLU A 70 -3.45 -16.59 18.13
CA GLU A 70 -3.44 -17.97 17.63
C GLU A 70 -4.30 -18.88 18.49
N LEU A 71 -4.33 -18.65 19.80
CA LEU A 71 -5.22 -19.37 20.70
C LEU A 71 -6.70 -19.13 20.37
N ARG A 72 -7.07 -17.90 19.99
CA ARG A 72 -8.41 -17.58 19.49
C ARG A 72 -8.72 -18.37 18.21
N ILE A 73 -7.79 -18.43 17.26
CA ILE A 73 -7.96 -19.20 16.01
C ILE A 73 -8.24 -20.68 16.34
N LEU A 74 -7.41 -21.30 17.20
CA LEU A 74 -7.61 -22.69 17.63
C LEU A 74 -9.00 -22.93 18.25
N ARG A 75 -9.47 -21.99 19.09
CA ARG A 75 -10.81 -22.06 19.71
C ARG A 75 -11.92 -22.00 18.66
N GLU A 76 -11.85 -21.07 17.72
CA GLU A 76 -12.86 -20.91 16.68
C GLU A 76 -12.88 -22.09 15.70
N MET A 77 -11.72 -22.62 15.32
CA MET A 77 -11.65 -23.84 14.52
C MET A 77 -12.24 -25.05 15.26
N ALA A 78 -11.99 -25.19 16.57
CA ALA A 78 -12.59 -26.25 17.38
C ALA A 78 -14.12 -26.09 17.51
N ARG A 79 -14.63 -24.86 17.63
CA ARG A 79 -16.08 -24.58 17.61
C ARG A 79 -16.72 -24.89 16.27
N ALA A 80 -16.06 -24.54 15.17
CA ALA A 80 -16.49 -24.83 13.82
C ALA A 80 -16.35 -26.32 13.45
N GLY A 81 -15.62 -27.10 14.25
CA GLY A 81 -15.31 -28.51 13.97
C GLY A 81 -14.31 -28.71 12.84
N THR A 82 -13.53 -27.69 12.51
CA THR A 82 -12.52 -27.69 11.43
C THR A 82 -11.11 -28.00 11.93
N LEU A 83 -10.88 -27.98 13.26
CA LEU A 83 -9.64 -28.49 13.85
C LEU A 83 -9.78 -29.99 14.12
N LEU A 84 -9.06 -30.80 13.37
CA LEU A 84 -9.12 -32.27 13.40
C LEU A 84 -7.82 -32.84 13.94
N ASP A 85 -7.93 -33.74 14.92
CA ASP A 85 -6.83 -34.56 15.40
C ASP A 85 -7.10 -36.01 14.99
N ASP A 86 -6.22 -36.60 14.19
CA ASP A 86 -6.39 -37.93 13.58
C ASP A 86 -7.77 -38.10 12.90
N GLY A 87 -8.19 -37.07 12.15
CA GLY A 87 -9.46 -37.04 11.42
C GLY A 87 -10.71 -36.85 12.28
N ARG A 88 -10.57 -36.56 13.59
CA ARG A 88 -11.70 -36.32 14.51
C ARG A 88 -11.76 -34.86 14.94
N PRO A 89 -12.94 -34.21 14.92
CA PRO A 89 -13.08 -32.84 15.40
C PRO A 89 -12.69 -32.70 16.88
N LEU A 90 -11.72 -31.84 17.15
CA LEU A 90 -11.42 -31.38 18.49
C LEU A 90 -12.49 -30.36 18.90
N ARG A 91 -13.13 -30.61 20.04
CA ARG A 91 -13.99 -29.60 20.69
C ARG A 91 -13.14 -28.68 21.56
N VAL A 92 -13.68 -27.53 21.95
CA VAL A 92 -12.99 -26.56 22.82
C VAL A 92 -12.52 -27.21 24.13
N GLU A 93 -13.32 -28.11 24.70
CA GLU A 93 -12.96 -28.85 25.92
C GLU A 93 -11.80 -29.83 25.69
N GLY A 94 -11.62 -30.30 24.45
CA GLY A 94 -10.52 -31.18 24.02
C GLY A 94 -9.20 -30.46 23.76
N LEU A 95 -9.18 -29.13 23.74
CA LEU A 95 -7.94 -28.35 23.60
C LEU A 95 -7.06 -28.44 24.86
N GLY A 96 -7.65 -28.74 26.03
CA GLY A 96 -6.88 -29.00 27.25
C GLY A 96 -6.42 -27.75 28.01
N PHE A 97 -7.08 -26.62 27.77
CA PHE A 97 -6.84 -25.38 28.52
C PHE A 97 -7.89 -25.14 29.62
N PRO A 98 -7.52 -24.52 30.76
CA PRO A 98 -8.42 -24.32 31.89
C PRO A 98 -9.49 -23.25 31.60
N ALA A 99 -10.67 -23.36 32.23
CA ALA A 99 -11.78 -22.43 32.02
C ALA A 99 -11.39 -20.95 32.23
N ARG A 100 -10.64 -20.65 33.30
CA ARG A 100 -10.11 -19.31 33.60
C ARG A 100 -9.34 -18.70 32.40
N TYR A 101 -8.67 -19.52 31.61
CA TYR A 101 -7.89 -19.07 30.46
C TYR A 101 -8.79 -18.56 29.33
N TRP A 102 -9.93 -19.22 29.10
CA TRP A 102 -10.94 -18.78 28.16
C TRP A 102 -11.65 -17.52 28.63
N GLU A 103 -11.90 -17.40 29.94
CA GLU A 103 -12.49 -16.20 30.54
C GLU A 103 -11.57 -14.97 30.39
N GLU A 104 -10.26 -15.13 30.59
CA GLU A 104 -9.26 -14.08 30.35
C GLU A 104 -9.18 -13.69 28.87
N LEU A 105 -9.22 -14.66 27.94
CA LEU A 105 -9.27 -14.39 26.50
C LEU A 105 -10.55 -13.62 26.11
N ASP A 106 -11.71 -14.03 26.64
CA ASP A 106 -12.98 -13.33 26.39
C ASP A 106 -12.99 -11.90 26.97
N ALA A 107 -12.34 -11.68 28.12
CA ALA A 107 -12.19 -10.35 28.71
C ALA A 107 -11.31 -9.46 27.83
N PHE A 108 -10.18 -9.99 27.39
CA PHE A 108 -9.28 -9.34 26.44
C PHE A 108 -9.97 -8.96 25.13
N GLU A 109 -10.80 -9.85 24.58
CA GLU A 109 -11.58 -9.57 23.36
C GLU A 109 -12.65 -8.49 23.59
N ARG A 110 -13.32 -8.49 24.75
CA ARG A 110 -14.33 -7.46 25.09
C ARG A 110 -13.72 -6.07 25.26
N GLU A 111 -12.56 -5.98 25.90
CA GLU A 111 -11.82 -4.72 26.06
C GLU A 111 -11.36 -4.14 24.71
N ARG A 112 -11.25 -4.98 23.66
CA ARG A 112 -10.82 -4.59 22.32
C ARG A 112 -11.90 -4.60 21.24
N ALA A 113 -13.17 -4.76 21.60
CA ALA A 113 -14.29 -4.74 20.67
C ALA A 113 -14.67 -3.31 20.17
N GLY A 114 -13.67 -2.46 19.93
CA GLY A 114 -13.80 -1.22 19.16
C GLY A 114 -13.45 -1.45 17.68
N PRO A 115 -13.91 -0.59 16.75
CA PRO A 115 -13.55 -0.72 15.34
C PRO A 115 -12.03 -0.54 15.17
N GLY A 116 -11.34 -1.55 14.62
CA GLY A 116 -9.90 -1.49 14.32
C GLY A 116 -8.98 -2.49 15.04
N ALA A 117 -9.50 -3.43 15.83
CA ALA A 117 -8.64 -4.38 16.56
C ALA A 117 -8.04 -5.49 15.66
N VAL A 118 -6.99 -5.14 14.91
CA VAL A 118 -6.05 -6.08 14.31
C VAL A 118 -4.64 -5.67 14.70
N SER A 119 -3.98 -6.46 15.57
CA SER A 119 -2.54 -6.74 15.60
C SER A 119 -2.08 -7.16 17.01
N GLY A 120 -1.13 -8.10 17.05
CA GLY A 120 -0.50 -8.68 18.23
C GLY A 120 0.17 -7.65 19.12
N THR A 121 -0.49 -7.28 20.21
CA THR A 121 0.12 -6.49 21.27
C THR A 121 0.93 -7.38 22.20
N LEU A 122 2.13 -6.91 22.51
CA LEU A 122 2.98 -7.44 23.55
C LEU A 122 2.38 -7.12 24.93
N PRO A 123 2.75 -7.87 25.99
CA PRO A 123 2.32 -7.58 27.36
C PRO A 123 2.66 -6.12 27.74
N SER A 124 1.72 -5.39 28.36
CA SER A 124 1.98 -4.08 28.96
C SER A 124 2.48 -4.23 30.41
N GLU A 125 3.06 -3.17 30.99
CA GLU A 125 3.50 -3.15 32.39
C GLU A 125 2.37 -3.45 33.40
N ASP A 126 1.11 -3.24 32.99
CA ASP A 126 -0.09 -3.50 33.80
C ASP A 126 -0.60 -4.96 33.74
N THR A 127 0.06 -5.82 32.96
CA THR A 127 -0.35 -7.22 32.82
C THR A 127 -0.19 -7.96 34.15
N PRO A 128 -1.26 -8.55 34.72
CA PRO A 128 -1.17 -9.27 35.98
C PRO A 128 -0.16 -10.43 35.90
N ALA A 129 0.75 -10.50 36.87
CA ALA A 129 1.77 -11.55 36.92
C ALA A 129 1.18 -12.98 37.00
N ASP A 130 -0.07 -13.10 37.46
CA ASP A 130 -0.81 -14.37 37.55
C ASP A 130 -1.77 -14.60 36.37
N SER A 131 -1.79 -13.71 35.37
CA SER A 131 -2.59 -13.92 34.16
C SER A 131 -2.09 -15.16 33.44
N LEU A 132 -2.97 -16.15 33.31
CA LEU A 132 -2.66 -17.32 32.50
C LEU A 132 -2.57 -16.94 31.04
N LEU A 133 -3.41 -15.97 30.61
CA LEU A 133 -3.41 -15.42 29.25
C LEU A 133 -2.00 -15.01 28.86
N TRP A 134 -1.31 -14.18 29.63
CA TRP A 134 0.00 -13.64 29.23
C TRP A 134 1.21 -14.40 29.77
N ASN A 135 1.03 -15.09 30.90
CA ASN A 135 2.08 -15.87 31.57
C ASN A 135 1.67 -17.36 31.65
N PRO A 136 1.50 -18.06 30.52
CA PRO A 136 1.08 -19.45 30.53
C PRO A 136 2.09 -20.33 31.26
N THR A 137 1.63 -21.42 31.87
CA THR A 137 2.54 -22.40 32.48
C THR A 137 3.36 -23.12 31.40
N PRO A 138 4.50 -23.74 31.76
CA PRO A 138 5.24 -24.58 30.83
C PRO A 138 4.38 -25.68 30.18
N GLN A 139 3.45 -26.28 30.94
CA GLN A 139 2.54 -27.29 30.39
C GLN A 139 1.57 -26.69 29.35
N MET A 140 1.07 -25.48 29.57
CA MET A 140 0.19 -24.80 28.62
C MET A 140 0.93 -24.43 27.34
N ARG A 141 2.17 -23.95 27.44
CA ARG A 141 3.02 -23.72 26.26
C ARG A 141 3.27 -24.99 25.48
N GLN A 142 3.59 -26.09 26.17
CA GLN A 142 3.73 -27.40 25.52
C GLN A 142 2.44 -27.82 24.82
N ARG A 143 1.28 -27.69 25.48
CA ARG A 143 -0.02 -28.02 24.87
C ARG A 143 -0.33 -27.15 23.66
N PHE A 144 0.01 -25.87 23.70
CA PHE A 144 -0.11 -24.98 22.56
C PHE A 144 0.76 -25.48 21.39
N THR A 145 2.04 -25.80 21.63
CA THR A 145 2.92 -26.38 20.59
C THR A 145 2.35 -27.67 19.99
N GLU A 146 1.78 -28.57 20.80
CA GLU A 146 1.11 -29.78 20.31
C GLU A 146 -0.10 -29.44 19.40
N LEU A 147 -0.93 -28.47 19.79
CA LEU A 147 -2.07 -28.03 19.00
C LEU A 147 -1.66 -27.31 17.72
N MET A 148 -0.53 -26.58 17.71
CA MET A 148 0.02 -26.00 16.48
C MET A 148 0.44 -27.11 15.50
N ALA A 149 1.02 -28.20 15.98
CA ALA A 149 1.31 -29.35 15.11
C ALA A 149 0.04 -29.98 14.54
N VAL A 150 -1.05 -30.09 15.32
CA VAL A 150 -2.37 -30.50 14.81
C VAL A 150 -2.88 -29.52 13.77
N MET A 151 -2.79 -28.21 14.03
CA MET A 151 -3.22 -27.16 13.11
C MET A 151 -2.50 -27.25 11.76
N ALA A 152 -1.20 -27.55 11.74
CA ALA A 152 -0.42 -27.74 10.51
C ALA A 152 -0.98 -28.86 9.60
N GLU A 153 -1.57 -29.92 10.18
CA GLU A 153 -2.24 -30.98 9.40
C GLU A 153 -3.57 -30.53 8.79
N ASN A 154 -4.18 -29.49 9.36
CA ASN A 154 -5.49 -28.99 8.96
C ASN A 154 -5.40 -27.83 7.94
N VAL A 155 -4.22 -27.24 7.76
CA VAL A 155 -3.96 -26.23 6.73
C VAL A 155 -4.22 -26.82 5.35
N GLN A 156 -4.93 -26.12 4.48
CA GLN A 156 -5.03 -26.52 3.08
C GLN A 156 -3.77 -26.03 2.35
N ILE A 157 -2.95 -26.96 1.87
CA ILE A 157 -1.80 -26.63 1.02
C ILE A 157 -2.21 -26.86 -0.42
N ALA A 158 -2.12 -25.81 -1.22
CA ALA A 158 -2.41 -25.83 -2.65
C ALA A 158 -1.18 -25.32 -3.41
N PRO A 159 -0.99 -25.73 -4.67
CA PRO A 159 0.08 -25.17 -5.49
C PRO A 159 -0.09 -23.65 -5.59
N PRO A 160 1.03 -22.89 -5.59
CA PRO A 160 0.96 -21.45 -5.81
C PRO A 160 0.36 -21.15 -7.19
N PRO A 161 -0.30 -20.00 -7.37
CA PRO A 161 -0.77 -19.54 -8.67
C PRO A 161 0.34 -19.54 -9.73
N ALA A 162 0.01 -19.85 -10.99
CA ALA A 162 1.02 -19.91 -12.05
C ALA A 162 1.67 -18.55 -12.35
N ASP A 163 0.99 -17.45 -12.01
CA ASP A 163 1.46 -16.07 -12.10
C ASP A 163 2.28 -15.62 -10.89
N THR A 164 2.49 -16.44 -9.86
CA THR A 164 3.38 -16.10 -8.72
C THR A 164 4.74 -15.57 -9.17
N PRO A 165 5.48 -16.22 -10.12
CA PRO A 165 6.76 -15.70 -10.57
C PRO A 165 6.67 -14.33 -11.23
N PHE A 166 5.52 -13.95 -11.80
CA PHE A 166 5.33 -12.62 -12.38
C PHE A 166 5.40 -11.54 -11.28
N TYR A 167 4.62 -11.68 -10.21
CA TYR A 167 4.65 -10.71 -9.12
C TYR A 167 6.00 -10.68 -8.39
N GLU A 168 6.64 -11.83 -8.20
CA GLU A 168 7.97 -11.91 -7.60
C GLU A 168 9.03 -11.16 -8.42
N GLN A 169 9.04 -11.33 -9.75
CA GLN A 169 9.98 -10.59 -10.60
C GLN A 169 9.69 -9.09 -10.62
N GLY A 170 8.43 -8.67 -10.50
CA GLY A 170 8.07 -7.26 -10.33
C GLY A 170 8.67 -6.69 -9.04
N ARG A 171 8.55 -7.41 -7.93
CA ARG A 171 9.16 -7.05 -6.64
C ARG A 171 10.69 -7.01 -6.70
N ASP A 172 11.33 -7.96 -7.38
CA ASP A 172 12.79 -7.96 -7.58
C ASP A 172 13.24 -6.71 -8.37
N LEU A 173 12.49 -6.32 -9.40
CA LEU A 173 12.74 -5.10 -10.17
C LEU A 173 12.58 -3.85 -9.29
N ALA A 174 11.53 -3.78 -8.48
CA ALA A 174 11.30 -2.71 -7.51
C ALA A 174 12.50 -2.54 -6.57
N GLN A 175 12.97 -3.64 -5.98
CA GLN A 175 14.14 -3.66 -5.09
C GLN A 175 15.43 -3.26 -5.82
N ALA A 176 15.53 -3.55 -7.12
CA ALA A 176 16.62 -3.10 -7.97
C ALA A 176 16.51 -1.64 -8.44
N GLY A 177 15.53 -0.87 -7.95
CA GLY A 177 15.37 0.55 -8.26
C GLY A 177 14.63 0.83 -9.57
N PHE A 178 13.87 -0.14 -10.08
CA PHE A 178 12.93 0.07 -11.17
C PHE A 178 11.59 0.54 -10.64
N VAL A 179 10.98 1.50 -11.34
CA VAL A 179 9.63 1.97 -11.08
C VAL A 179 8.73 1.50 -12.22
N ARG A 180 7.52 1.06 -11.88
CA ARG A 180 6.54 0.65 -12.88
C ARG A 180 6.07 1.87 -13.66
N ILE A 181 6.00 1.73 -14.98
CA ILE A 181 5.55 2.77 -15.90
C ILE A 181 4.36 2.24 -16.69
N SER A 182 3.59 3.15 -17.30
CA SER A 182 2.48 2.73 -18.14
C SER A 182 3.00 1.95 -19.36
N PRO A 183 2.56 0.69 -19.57
CA PRO A 183 3.07 -0.16 -20.63
C PRO A 183 2.89 0.46 -22.02
N ARG A 184 3.85 0.22 -22.92
CA ARG A 184 3.88 0.78 -24.27
C ARG A 184 3.92 -0.32 -25.31
N THR A 185 3.35 -0.04 -26.48
CA THR A 185 3.59 -0.86 -27.66
C THR A 185 4.95 -0.47 -28.29
N PRO A 186 5.48 -1.24 -29.25
CA PRO A 186 6.74 -0.88 -29.94
C PRO A 186 6.71 0.47 -30.66
N ASP A 187 5.54 0.99 -31.03
CA ASP A 187 5.39 2.30 -31.67
C ASP A 187 5.32 3.48 -30.66
N GLY A 188 5.29 3.18 -29.36
CA GLY A 188 5.27 4.17 -28.28
C GLY A 188 3.87 4.55 -27.79
N SER A 189 2.80 4.07 -28.42
CA SER A 189 1.43 4.23 -27.89
C SER A 189 1.24 3.45 -26.59
N LEU A 190 0.20 3.82 -25.82
CA LEU A 190 -0.17 3.06 -24.62
C LEU A 190 -0.61 1.65 -25.03
N TRP A 191 0.02 0.65 -24.42
CA TRP A 191 -0.39 -0.73 -24.57
C TRP A 191 -1.74 -0.93 -23.89
N LEU A 192 -2.60 -1.70 -24.56
CA LEU A 192 -3.85 -2.18 -24.01
C LEU A 192 -3.81 -3.71 -23.99
N PRO A 193 -4.52 -4.32 -23.04
CA PRO A 193 -4.89 -5.73 -23.12
C PRO A 193 -5.43 -6.09 -24.49
N PRO A 194 -5.12 -7.28 -25.04
CA PRO A 194 -5.68 -7.71 -26.33
C PRO A 194 -7.21 -7.62 -26.37
N ALA A 195 -7.88 -7.89 -25.25
CA ALA A 195 -9.33 -7.79 -25.12
C ALA A 195 -9.87 -6.35 -25.21
N LEU A 196 -9.07 -5.34 -24.85
CA LEU A 196 -9.46 -3.93 -24.87
C LEU A 196 -9.04 -3.19 -26.15
N GLU A 197 -8.28 -3.84 -27.03
CA GLU A 197 -7.77 -3.20 -28.25
C GLU A 197 -8.90 -2.75 -29.19
N ALA A 198 -10.01 -3.50 -29.25
CA ALA A 198 -11.21 -3.14 -30.00
C ALA A 198 -11.84 -1.82 -29.52
N GLU A 199 -11.60 -1.46 -28.26
CA GLU A 199 -12.18 -0.29 -27.58
C GLU A 199 -11.18 0.89 -27.50
N ARG A 200 -9.99 0.79 -28.13
CA ARG A 200 -8.94 1.81 -28.09
C ARG A 200 -9.47 3.21 -28.37
N GLN A 201 -10.31 3.38 -29.39
CA GLN A 201 -10.83 4.70 -29.76
C GLN A 201 -11.68 5.33 -28.64
N ARG A 202 -12.36 4.52 -27.82
CA ARG A 202 -13.15 4.98 -26.67
C ARG A 202 -12.26 5.23 -25.44
N LEU A 203 -11.15 4.51 -25.30
CA LEU A 203 -10.19 4.66 -24.20
C LEU A 203 -9.21 5.83 -24.40
N GLU A 204 -8.77 6.09 -25.62
CA GLU A 204 -7.73 7.10 -25.93
C GLU A 204 -8.01 8.50 -25.36
N PRO A 205 -9.26 9.03 -25.38
CA PRO A 205 -9.58 10.32 -24.74
C PRO A 205 -9.34 10.34 -23.23
N TRP A 206 -9.32 9.19 -22.57
CA TRP A 206 -9.07 9.05 -21.14
C TRP A 206 -7.59 8.93 -20.79
N ALA A 207 -6.69 8.82 -21.77
CA ALA A 207 -5.26 8.81 -21.52
C ALA A 207 -4.78 10.17 -20.98
N TRP A 208 -4.36 10.22 -19.72
CA TRP A 208 -4.03 11.48 -19.03
C TRP A 208 -2.53 11.57 -18.72
N PRO A 209 -1.92 12.78 -18.74
CA PRO A 209 -0.54 12.95 -18.27
C PRO A 209 -0.41 12.68 -16.78
N VAL A 210 0.71 12.07 -16.43
CA VAL A 210 1.12 11.80 -15.05
C VAL A 210 2.62 12.03 -14.93
N VAL A 211 3.05 12.60 -13.80
CA VAL A 211 4.48 12.65 -13.45
C VAL A 211 4.72 11.58 -12.39
N ARG A 212 5.74 10.76 -12.60
CA ARG A 212 6.07 9.61 -11.76
C ARG A 212 7.24 9.95 -10.84
N PRO A 213 7.02 10.11 -9.52
CA PRO A 213 8.08 10.24 -8.54
C PRO A 213 8.87 8.94 -8.41
N LEU A 214 10.18 9.08 -8.35
CA LEU A 214 11.16 8.02 -8.23
C LEU A 214 11.95 8.24 -6.94
N VAL A 215 11.98 7.28 -6.02
CA VAL A 215 12.99 7.31 -4.95
C VAL A 215 14.38 7.11 -5.55
N VAL A 216 15.26 8.10 -5.35
CA VAL A 216 16.65 8.02 -5.82
C VAL A 216 17.46 7.15 -4.85
N PRO A 217 18.10 6.05 -5.32
CA PRO A 217 18.98 5.26 -4.47
C PRO A 217 20.24 6.06 -4.10
N GLY A 218 20.59 6.09 -2.82
CA GLY A 218 21.86 6.64 -2.35
C GLY A 218 21.83 7.24 -0.94
N PRO A 219 23.00 7.49 -0.33
CA PRO A 219 23.12 8.01 1.04
C PRO A 219 22.97 9.54 1.16
N GLY A 220 22.59 10.23 0.08
CA GLY A 220 22.47 11.69 0.09
C GLY A 220 21.22 12.15 0.82
N THR A 221 21.39 12.91 1.90
CA THR A 221 20.28 13.64 2.53
C THR A 221 19.82 14.77 1.59
N PRO A 222 18.56 14.78 1.13
CA PRO A 222 18.06 15.85 0.27
C PRO A 222 18.11 17.20 0.99
N ALA A 223 18.46 18.26 0.29
CA ALA A 223 18.44 19.61 0.87
C ALA A 223 17.02 19.97 1.35
N PRO A 224 16.86 20.94 2.26
CA PRO A 224 15.55 21.28 2.82
C PRO A 224 14.47 21.59 1.78
N TRP A 225 14.85 22.12 0.61
CA TRP A 225 13.96 22.53 -0.49
C TRP A 225 13.89 21.52 -1.64
N ASP A 226 14.62 20.41 -1.57
CA ASP A 226 14.59 19.40 -2.63
C ASP A 226 13.32 18.56 -2.53
N SER A 227 12.90 17.98 -3.64
CA SER A 227 11.80 17.00 -3.61
C SER A 227 12.21 15.79 -2.78
N LYS A 228 11.34 15.40 -1.84
CA LYS A 228 11.61 14.28 -0.93
C LYS A 228 10.33 13.64 -0.44
N LEU A 229 10.45 12.36 -0.15
CA LEU A 229 9.51 11.62 0.66
C LEU A 229 10.03 11.60 2.10
N GLY A 230 9.14 11.83 3.05
CA GLY A 230 9.44 11.73 4.48
C GLY A 230 10.54 12.65 4.99
N GLY A 231 10.93 12.43 6.24
CA GLY A 231 11.95 13.25 6.90
C GLY A 231 11.44 14.61 7.34
N VAL A 232 12.31 15.62 7.30
CA VAL A 232 11.96 16.96 7.75
C VAL A 232 11.60 17.84 6.54
N PRO A 233 10.46 18.55 6.53
CA PRO A 233 10.07 19.40 5.41
C PRO A 233 10.89 20.71 5.32
N TYR A 234 10.77 21.41 4.21
CA TYR A 234 11.04 22.85 4.10
C TYR A 234 10.10 23.62 5.03
N ARG A 235 10.64 24.49 5.90
CA ARG A 235 9.82 25.38 6.72
C ARG A 235 10.58 26.67 7.02
N PRO A 236 10.13 27.84 6.54
CA PRO A 236 10.69 29.12 6.93
C PRO A 236 10.57 29.35 8.43
N ARG A 237 11.54 30.07 9.03
CA ARG A 237 11.42 30.49 10.43
C ARG A 237 10.14 31.31 10.63
N GLY A 238 9.40 30.99 11.69
CA GLY A 238 8.11 31.62 12.00
C GLY A 238 6.89 31.00 11.29
N ALA A 239 7.08 30.11 10.30
CA ALA A 239 5.97 29.34 9.75
C ALA A 239 5.53 28.26 10.75
N ALA A 240 4.22 28.12 10.94
CA ALA A 240 3.64 27.11 11.81
C ALA A 240 3.74 25.70 11.20
N TRP A 241 3.77 24.68 12.06
CA TRP A 241 3.58 23.30 11.61
C TRP A 241 2.07 23.03 11.38
N PRO A 242 1.69 22.33 10.30
CA PRO A 242 0.30 21.95 10.07
C PRO A 242 -0.26 21.08 11.20
N ALA A 243 -1.41 21.45 11.73
CA ALA A 243 -2.06 20.75 12.83
C ALA A 243 -3.55 20.52 12.55
N GLN A 244 -4.12 19.52 13.24
CA GLN A 244 -5.55 19.29 13.34
C GLN A 244 -6.22 20.42 14.15
N ALA A 245 -7.55 20.48 14.12
CA ALA A 245 -8.32 21.44 14.92
C ALA A 245 -8.10 21.26 16.44
N SER A 246 -7.77 20.05 16.89
CA SER A 246 -7.39 19.73 18.27
C SER A 246 -6.02 20.29 18.69
N GLY A 247 -5.20 20.75 17.73
CA GLY A 247 -3.82 21.15 17.96
C GLY A 247 -2.79 20.04 17.77
N SER A 248 -3.20 18.79 17.56
CA SER A 248 -2.27 17.69 17.26
C SER A 248 -1.55 17.94 15.92
N PRO A 249 -0.22 17.71 15.85
CA PRO A 249 0.55 17.92 14.62
C PRO A 249 0.17 16.88 13.55
N LEU A 250 0.18 17.29 12.28
CA LEU A 250 0.04 16.37 11.15
C LEU A 250 1.40 15.78 10.77
N SER A 251 1.41 14.55 10.32
CA SER A 251 2.59 13.83 9.83
C SER A 251 2.95 14.29 8.42
N PHE A 252 4.25 14.44 8.16
CA PHE A 252 4.76 14.87 6.86
C PHE A 252 4.94 13.67 5.93
N VAL A 253 4.30 13.70 4.76
CA VAL A 253 4.35 12.61 3.77
C VAL A 253 5.43 12.88 2.73
N ALA A 254 5.33 13.99 2.02
CA ALA A 254 6.22 14.33 0.91
C ALA A 254 6.27 15.83 0.65
N GLN A 255 7.31 16.28 -0.03
CA GLN A 255 7.33 17.57 -0.72
C GLN A 255 7.87 17.44 -2.14
N ILE A 256 7.34 18.26 -3.03
CA ILE A 256 7.63 18.22 -4.46
C ILE A 256 7.97 19.63 -4.94
N ASP A 257 9.21 19.81 -5.41
CA ASP A 257 9.63 21.00 -6.14
C ASP A 257 9.06 20.93 -7.56
N LEU A 258 8.08 21.77 -7.85
CA LEU A 258 7.39 21.78 -9.14
C LEU A 258 8.30 22.23 -10.29
N ALA A 259 9.42 22.91 -10.01
CA ALA A 259 10.40 23.19 -11.06
C ALA A 259 11.10 21.91 -11.53
N ALA A 260 11.35 20.97 -10.62
CA ALA A 260 11.93 19.66 -10.94
C ALA A 260 10.88 18.70 -11.53
N ALA A 261 9.68 18.66 -10.95
CA ALA A 261 8.63 17.70 -11.33
C ALA A 261 7.81 18.12 -12.55
N ASN A 262 7.54 19.43 -12.73
CA ASN A 262 6.62 19.93 -13.74
C ASN A 262 7.12 21.20 -14.46
N GLY A 263 8.42 21.50 -14.41
CA GLY A 263 8.96 22.72 -15.01
C GLY A 263 8.67 22.82 -16.52
N GLN A 264 8.68 21.68 -17.22
CA GLN A 264 8.51 21.62 -18.66
C GLN A 264 7.09 21.82 -19.15
N GLY A 265 6.08 21.28 -18.48
CA GLY A 265 4.86 21.11 -19.27
C GLY A 265 3.78 20.26 -18.70
N HIS A 266 4.23 19.15 -18.16
CA HIS A 266 3.58 17.90 -18.47
C HIS A 266 2.20 17.79 -17.83
N LEU A 267 2.05 18.40 -16.66
CA LEU A 267 0.79 18.61 -15.96
C LEU A 267 0.39 20.08 -16.16
N PRO A 268 -0.45 20.39 -17.17
CA PRO A 268 -0.76 21.76 -17.54
C PRO A 268 -1.51 22.52 -16.45
N GLU A 269 -2.29 21.82 -15.63
CA GLU A 269 -3.03 22.39 -14.49
C GLU A 269 -2.13 22.79 -13.31
N LEU A 270 -0.93 22.24 -13.19
CA LEU A 270 -0.03 22.53 -12.05
C LEU A 270 0.85 23.75 -12.31
N PRO A 271 1.20 24.50 -11.25
CA PRO A 271 2.26 25.49 -11.35
C PRO A 271 3.58 24.88 -11.84
N ARG A 272 4.42 25.71 -12.49
CA ARG A 272 5.74 25.29 -13.02
C ARG A 272 6.89 25.45 -12.03
N ARG A 273 6.60 26.00 -10.85
CA ARG A 273 7.57 26.33 -9.80
C ARG A 273 6.87 26.41 -8.46
N GLY A 274 7.67 26.44 -7.41
CA GLY A 274 7.21 26.43 -6.03
C GLY A 274 7.21 25.01 -5.46
N LEU A 275 7.01 24.92 -4.15
CA LEU A 275 7.10 23.68 -3.40
C LEU A 275 5.71 23.29 -2.89
N LEU A 276 5.23 22.11 -3.28
CA LEU A 276 4.08 21.47 -2.65
C LEU A 276 4.54 20.61 -1.49
N GLN A 277 3.77 20.58 -0.41
CA GLN A 277 4.00 19.72 0.75
C GLN A 277 2.70 19.07 1.17
N PHE A 278 2.77 17.80 1.53
CA PHE A 278 1.62 16.96 1.85
C PHE A 278 1.73 16.47 3.29
N PHE A 279 0.68 16.74 4.06
CA PHE A 279 0.58 16.35 5.46
C PHE A 279 -0.75 15.64 5.73
N VAL A 280 -0.72 14.62 6.58
CA VAL A 280 -1.90 13.84 6.96
C VAL A 280 -1.87 13.52 8.46
N ALA A 281 -3.04 13.45 9.09
CA ALA A 281 -3.18 12.92 10.44
C ALA A 281 -3.35 11.41 10.33
N HIS A 282 -2.73 10.69 11.24
CA HIS A 282 -3.16 9.34 11.55
C HIS A 282 -4.24 9.40 12.65
N SER A 283 -5.50 9.23 12.28
CA SER A 283 -6.59 9.25 13.27
C SER A 283 -7.59 8.14 12.98
N ASP A 284 -8.09 7.53 14.05
CA ASP A 284 -9.36 6.80 14.14
C ASP A 284 -10.59 7.66 13.78
N ALA A 285 -10.38 8.84 13.19
CA ALA A 285 -11.42 9.62 12.56
C ALA A 285 -12.18 8.64 11.69
N SER A 286 -13.42 8.35 12.09
CA SER A 286 -14.26 7.44 11.33
C SER A 286 -14.25 7.92 9.88
N TYR A 287 -14.39 7.00 8.95
CA TYR A 287 -14.54 7.33 7.53
C TYR A 287 -15.49 8.54 7.31
N GLU A 288 -16.49 8.73 8.18
CA GLU A 288 -17.40 9.88 8.23
C GLU A 288 -16.73 11.24 8.54
N GLU A 289 -15.70 11.29 9.39
CA GLU A 289 -14.89 12.49 9.66
C GLU A 289 -13.88 12.78 8.54
N MET A 290 -13.38 11.74 7.85
CA MET A 290 -12.56 11.88 6.64
C MET A 290 -13.41 12.35 5.44
N VAL A 291 -14.66 11.90 5.34
CA VAL A 291 -15.63 12.28 4.30
C VAL A 291 -16.33 13.63 4.60
N ALA A 292 -15.94 14.32 5.67
CA ALA A 292 -16.63 15.52 6.14
C ALA A 292 -16.60 16.67 5.12
N ASP A 293 -17.79 16.95 4.56
CA ASP A 293 -18.15 18.10 3.73
C ASP A 293 -17.03 18.59 2.78
N PRO A 294 -17.01 18.17 1.50
CA PRO A 294 -16.05 18.63 0.50
C PRO A 294 -16.08 20.16 0.23
N GLY A 295 -16.97 20.90 0.87
CA GLY A 295 -17.00 22.37 0.92
C GLY A 295 -16.18 23.01 2.05
N ARG A 296 -15.73 22.27 3.06
CA ARG A 296 -14.85 22.72 4.16
C ARG A 296 -13.44 22.15 4.01
N GLY A 297 -12.44 22.83 4.59
CA GLY A 297 -11.07 22.31 4.64
C GLY A 297 -10.98 21.04 5.48
N HIS A 298 -10.26 20.03 4.99
CA HIS A 298 -10.21 18.68 5.56
C HIS A 298 -9.69 18.67 7.01
N PRO A 299 -10.30 17.98 7.98
CA PRO A 299 -9.80 17.99 9.36
C PRO A 299 -8.45 17.27 9.52
N VAL A 300 -8.18 16.27 8.67
CA VAL A 300 -7.04 15.34 8.83
C VAL A 300 -5.96 15.47 7.75
N ALA A 301 -6.02 16.47 6.87
CA ALA A 301 -4.99 16.65 5.84
C ALA A 301 -4.72 18.11 5.48
N ARG A 302 -3.48 18.42 5.12
CA ARG A 302 -3.06 19.76 4.69
C ARG A 302 -2.12 19.65 3.50
N ILE A 303 -2.35 20.50 2.52
CA ILE A 303 -1.41 20.74 1.43
C ILE A 303 -0.92 22.17 1.56
N LEU A 304 0.40 22.34 1.66
CA LEU A 304 1.02 23.67 1.64
C LEU A 304 1.64 23.92 0.28
N TYR A 305 1.44 25.11 -0.24
CA TYR A 305 2.11 25.58 -1.46
C TYR A 305 2.94 26.82 -1.17
N TRP A 306 4.25 26.70 -1.41
CA TRP A 306 5.20 27.79 -1.30
C TRP A 306 5.58 28.27 -2.70
N PRO A 307 5.01 29.38 -3.20
CA PRO A 307 5.30 29.84 -4.56
C PRO A 307 6.76 30.29 -4.73
N GLU A 308 7.36 30.79 -3.65
CA GLU A 308 8.75 31.24 -3.59
C GLU A 308 9.48 30.46 -2.49
N VAL A 309 10.60 29.84 -2.84
CA VAL A 309 11.33 28.92 -1.97
C VAL A 309 12.67 29.55 -1.59
N VAL A 310 12.87 29.77 -0.29
CA VAL A 310 14.11 30.35 0.25
C VAL A 310 15.18 29.26 0.30
N ARG A 311 16.25 29.42 -0.47
CA ARG A 311 17.40 28.50 -0.52
C ARG A 311 18.54 28.93 0.40
N ASP A 312 18.19 29.25 1.64
CA ASP A 312 19.13 29.60 2.71
C ASP A 312 18.76 28.83 3.98
N ALA A 313 19.62 27.88 4.37
CA ALA A 313 19.37 27.04 5.54
C ALA A 313 19.24 27.84 6.84
N ALA A 314 19.87 29.01 6.96
CA ALA A 314 19.77 29.85 8.16
C ALA A 314 18.37 30.46 8.33
N ALA A 315 17.67 30.71 7.22
CA ALA A 315 16.31 31.21 7.19
C ALA A 315 15.24 30.14 7.46
N LEU A 316 15.65 28.87 7.56
CA LEU A 316 14.76 27.73 7.79
C LEU A 316 14.87 27.21 9.22
N THR A 317 13.82 26.53 9.67
CA THR A 317 13.81 25.72 10.89
C THR A 317 13.72 24.25 10.51
N ARG A 318 14.38 23.39 11.30
CA ARG A 318 14.36 21.93 11.16
C ARG A 318 13.68 21.25 12.35
N GLU A 319 13.07 22.04 13.24
CA GLU A 319 12.38 21.54 14.42
C GLU A 319 11.12 20.78 14.01
N VAL A 320 10.99 19.53 14.46
CA VAL A 320 9.80 18.71 14.25
C VAL A 320 9.04 18.68 15.58
N PRO A 321 7.69 18.80 15.57
CA PRO A 321 6.92 18.64 16.79
C PRO A 321 7.09 17.24 17.38
N VAL A 322 6.83 17.11 18.68
CA VAL A 322 6.75 15.80 19.33
C VAL A 322 5.41 15.16 18.96
N PHE A 323 5.46 13.95 18.40
CA PHE A 323 4.29 13.12 18.20
C PHE A 323 4.06 12.32 19.48
N THR A 324 2.91 12.51 20.13
CA THR A 324 2.55 11.84 21.40
C THR A 324 1.81 10.52 21.19
N ASP A 325 1.52 10.18 19.95
CA ASP A 325 0.84 8.97 19.54
C ASP A 325 1.86 8.08 18.84
N GLU A 326 2.15 6.93 19.45
CA GLU A 326 3.16 5.96 18.98
C GLU A 326 2.76 5.37 17.63
N PHE A 327 1.46 5.26 17.34
CA PHE A 327 0.94 4.70 16.11
C PHE A 327 1.11 5.66 14.92
N GLN A 328 1.00 6.98 15.17
CA GLN A 328 1.39 8.02 14.20
C GLN A 328 2.86 7.93 13.78
N ALA A 329 3.75 7.53 14.68
CA ALA A 329 5.19 7.46 14.41
C ALA A 329 5.57 6.27 13.53
N GLU A 330 4.77 5.20 13.52
CA GLU A 330 5.09 3.94 12.84
C GLU A 330 4.43 3.78 11.46
N MET A 331 3.18 4.22 11.24
CA MET A 331 2.46 3.90 9.99
C MET A 331 2.72 4.83 8.80
N PHE A 332 2.97 6.13 9.01
CA PHE A 332 3.10 7.13 7.92
C PHE A 332 4.30 8.06 8.08
N ASN A 333 5.41 7.53 8.55
CA ASN A 333 6.68 8.25 8.61
C ASN A 333 7.70 7.60 7.66
N PRO A 334 7.54 7.80 6.33
CA PRO A 334 8.49 7.23 5.39
C PRO A 334 9.90 7.74 5.66
N PRO A 335 10.95 6.94 5.39
CA PRO A 335 12.32 7.40 5.55
C PRO A 335 12.58 8.61 4.64
N GLU A 336 13.46 9.52 5.06
CA GLU A 336 13.85 10.66 4.22
C GLU A 336 14.55 10.15 2.95
N ARG A 337 13.88 10.33 1.80
CA ARG A 337 14.37 9.88 0.49
C ARG A 337 14.22 11.00 -0.53
N ALA A 338 15.28 11.25 -1.30
CA ALA A 338 15.22 12.19 -2.41
C ALA A 338 14.34 11.64 -3.54
N LEU A 339 13.58 12.53 -4.18
CA LEU A 339 12.73 12.19 -5.31
C LEU A 339 13.28 12.77 -6.62
N ALA A 340 13.30 11.93 -7.65
CA ALA A 340 13.41 12.33 -9.05
C ALA A 340 12.06 12.11 -9.77
N PHE A 341 11.96 12.56 -11.02
CA PHE A 341 10.69 12.52 -11.76
C PHE A 341 10.89 12.13 -13.22
N PHE A 342 9.86 11.54 -13.81
CA PHE A 342 9.73 11.46 -15.25
C PHE A 342 8.27 11.61 -15.68
N ASP A 343 8.10 12.08 -16.92
CA ASP A 343 6.81 12.27 -17.56
C ASP A 343 6.31 10.95 -18.15
N ASP A 344 5.03 10.65 -17.91
CA ASP A 344 4.34 9.47 -18.43
C ASP A 344 2.88 9.81 -18.79
N ARG A 345 2.17 8.87 -19.40
CA ARG A 345 0.71 8.97 -19.62
C ARG A 345 0.08 7.65 -19.26
N GLU A 346 -1.15 7.66 -18.76
CA GLU A 346 -1.82 6.45 -18.32
C GLU A 346 -3.32 6.47 -18.64
N PHE A 347 -3.92 5.28 -18.76
CA PHE A 347 -5.37 5.12 -18.73
C PHE A 347 -5.87 5.11 -17.27
N PRO A 348 -7.15 5.42 -17.02
CA PRO A 348 -7.72 5.28 -15.69
C PRO A 348 -7.81 3.81 -15.28
N SER A 349 -8.07 3.58 -14.00
CA SER A 349 -8.35 2.24 -13.48
C SER A 349 -9.54 1.64 -14.21
N GLY A 350 -9.50 0.33 -14.45
CA GLY A 350 -10.61 -0.41 -15.04
C GLY A 350 -11.92 -0.30 -14.26
N ILE A 351 -11.80 -0.13 -12.94
CA ILE A 351 -12.93 0.04 -12.02
C ILE A 351 -13.35 1.50 -11.85
N ASP A 352 -12.73 2.43 -12.56
CA ASP A 352 -13.14 3.83 -12.57
C ASP A 352 -14.55 3.94 -13.14
N GLY A 353 -15.47 4.61 -12.44
CA GLY A 353 -16.87 4.71 -12.86
C GLY A 353 -17.06 5.31 -14.26
N ARG A 354 -16.11 6.11 -14.76
CA ARG A 354 -16.12 6.67 -16.12
C ARG A 354 -15.91 5.58 -17.18
N LEU A 355 -15.33 4.45 -16.78
CA LEU A 355 -15.12 3.26 -17.58
C LEU A 355 -16.11 2.13 -17.25
N GLY A 356 -17.22 2.40 -16.55
CA GLY A 356 -18.19 1.36 -16.18
C GLY A 356 -18.76 0.54 -17.35
N TRP A 357 -18.70 1.07 -18.58
CA TRP A 357 -19.03 0.33 -19.80
C TRP A 357 -18.08 -0.84 -20.11
N LEU A 358 -16.90 -0.90 -19.48
CA LEU A 358 -15.97 -2.02 -19.62
C LEU A 358 -16.55 -3.32 -19.05
N GLU A 359 -17.42 -3.25 -18.06
CA GLU A 359 -18.07 -4.43 -17.48
C GLU A 359 -18.93 -5.18 -18.51
N GLU A 360 -19.53 -4.44 -19.47
CA GLU A 360 -20.37 -5.04 -20.53
C GLU A 360 -19.55 -5.67 -21.66
N VAL A 361 -18.38 -5.10 -21.98
CA VAL A 361 -17.60 -5.49 -23.17
C VAL A 361 -16.38 -6.37 -22.83
N ALA A 362 -15.91 -6.31 -21.59
CA ALA A 362 -14.67 -6.92 -21.14
C ALA A 362 -14.67 -7.16 -19.60
N PRO A 363 -15.63 -7.94 -19.06
CA PRO A 363 -15.84 -8.10 -17.62
C PRO A 363 -14.62 -8.65 -16.87
N ASP A 364 -13.86 -9.56 -17.48
CA ASP A 364 -12.73 -10.23 -16.83
C ASP A 364 -11.40 -9.46 -16.96
N SER A 365 -11.23 -8.66 -18.03
CA SER A 365 -9.96 -7.99 -18.37
C SER A 365 -9.95 -6.50 -18.06
N GLY A 366 -11.10 -5.83 -18.17
CA GLY A 366 -11.21 -4.38 -17.96
C GLY A 366 -10.79 -4.00 -16.55
N MET A 367 -11.40 -4.65 -15.56
CA MET A 367 -11.17 -4.37 -14.15
C MET A 367 -9.82 -4.83 -13.61
N THR A 368 -9.20 -5.86 -14.21
CA THR A 368 -7.97 -6.50 -13.69
C THR A 368 -6.69 -6.08 -14.42
N GLU A 369 -6.78 -5.49 -15.62
CA GLU A 369 -5.59 -5.17 -16.42
C GLU A 369 -5.29 -3.66 -16.56
N LEU A 370 -6.30 -2.79 -16.43
CA LEU A 370 -6.08 -1.34 -16.36
C LEU A 370 -5.85 -0.94 -14.90
N HIS A 371 -4.63 -1.08 -14.42
CA HIS A 371 -4.25 -0.70 -13.05
C HIS A 371 -3.14 0.36 -13.01
N PRO A 372 -3.52 1.61 -12.73
CA PRO A 372 -2.57 2.66 -12.40
C PRO A 372 -1.93 2.35 -11.03
N ASN A 373 -0.62 2.08 -10.94
CA ASN A 373 0.07 1.87 -9.64
C ASN A 373 1.28 2.79 -9.44
N GLY A 374 1.79 2.79 -8.22
CA GLY A 374 2.95 3.55 -7.79
C GLY A 374 2.62 4.99 -7.47
N HIS A 375 3.63 5.69 -7.00
CA HIS A 375 3.53 7.12 -6.74
C HIS A 375 3.26 7.91 -8.00
N ARG A 376 2.54 9.00 -7.82
CA ARG A 376 2.23 9.91 -8.92
C ARG A 376 1.94 11.32 -8.45
N LEU A 377 2.27 12.26 -9.31
CA LEU A 377 1.78 13.63 -9.28
C LEU A 377 0.88 13.80 -10.51
N GLY A 378 -0.38 14.22 -10.30
CA GLY A 378 -1.41 14.17 -11.34
C GLY A 378 -1.80 12.74 -11.74
N GLY A 379 -2.32 12.58 -12.96
CA GLY A 379 -2.78 11.28 -13.47
C GLY A 379 -4.16 10.87 -12.97
N HIS A 380 -4.42 9.56 -13.01
CA HIS A 380 -5.62 8.96 -12.45
C HIS A 380 -5.30 8.34 -11.09
N ALA A 381 -6.24 8.43 -10.16
CA ALA A 381 -6.11 7.74 -8.88
C ALA A 381 -6.11 6.22 -9.09
N MET A 382 -5.30 5.54 -8.28
CA MET A 382 -5.55 4.13 -8.04
C MET A 382 -6.85 4.02 -7.26
N VAL A 383 -7.75 3.18 -7.74
CA VAL A 383 -9.04 2.93 -7.11
C VAL A 383 -8.92 1.51 -6.60
N ILE A 384 -8.97 1.34 -5.27
CA ILE A 384 -9.02 0.02 -4.62
C ILE A 384 -10.46 -0.27 -4.22
N ASN A 385 -11.08 0.68 -3.52
CA ASN A 385 -12.51 0.70 -3.21
C ASN A 385 -13.20 1.81 -4.00
N ALA A 386 -14.45 1.60 -4.42
CA ALA A 386 -15.19 2.46 -5.37
C ALA A 386 -15.54 3.88 -4.88
N ALA A 387 -14.93 4.35 -3.79
CA ALA A 387 -15.13 5.68 -3.25
C ALA A 387 -14.27 6.70 -4.02
N PHE A 388 -14.86 7.32 -5.04
CA PHE A 388 -14.39 8.60 -5.53
C PHE A 388 -15.01 9.72 -4.70
N PRO A 389 -14.33 10.88 -4.58
CA PRO A 389 -14.99 12.08 -4.09
C PRO A 389 -16.27 12.32 -4.90
N PRO A 390 -17.38 12.73 -4.26
CA PRO A 390 -18.72 12.73 -4.83
C PRO A 390 -18.97 13.73 -5.98
N ALA A 391 -17.93 14.35 -6.55
CA ALA A 391 -18.04 15.36 -7.61
C ALA A 391 -17.01 15.18 -8.75
N GLU A 392 -17.45 15.38 -9.99
CA GLU A 392 -16.68 15.22 -11.23
C GLU A 392 -15.45 16.16 -11.37
N ASP A 393 -15.33 17.18 -10.51
CA ASP A 393 -14.32 18.24 -10.61
C ASP A 393 -13.07 18.03 -9.75
N TRP A 394 -13.02 16.96 -8.96
CA TRP A 394 -11.82 16.63 -8.20
C TRP A 394 -10.74 16.04 -9.11
N ARG A 395 -9.51 16.44 -8.86
CA ARG A 395 -8.31 15.97 -9.56
C ARG A 395 -7.33 15.43 -8.54
N LEU A 396 -6.73 14.29 -8.86
CA LEU A 396 -5.62 13.79 -8.07
C LEU A 396 -4.45 14.77 -8.23
N LEU A 397 -3.95 15.26 -7.10
CA LEU A 397 -2.75 16.07 -7.05
C LEU A 397 -1.52 15.19 -6.83
N PHE A 398 -1.56 14.36 -5.79
CA PHE A 398 -0.46 13.45 -5.45
C PHE A 398 -1.02 12.17 -4.85
N GLN A 399 -0.45 11.03 -5.21
CA GLN A 399 -0.68 9.77 -4.52
C GLN A 399 0.66 9.18 -4.07
N PHE A 400 0.69 8.79 -2.79
CA PHE A 400 1.73 7.97 -2.21
C PHE A 400 1.17 6.55 -2.03
N ASP A 401 2.00 5.56 -2.33
CA ASP A 401 1.61 4.16 -2.53
C ASP A 401 2.63 3.27 -1.81
N GLY A 402 2.19 2.58 -0.78
CA GLY A 402 3.02 1.68 0.04
C GLY A 402 3.31 0.33 -0.63
N ASP A 403 2.63 0.05 -1.74
CA ASP A 403 2.60 -1.24 -2.41
C ASP A 403 3.87 -1.53 -3.24
N ASP A 404 4.52 -2.67 -2.98
CA ASP A 404 5.74 -3.11 -3.67
C ASP A 404 5.60 -3.38 -5.19
N PRO A 405 4.46 -3.86 -5.73
CA PRO A 405 4.19 -3.97 -7.16
C PRO A 405 4.11 -2.62 -7.89
N GLY A 406 4.02 -1.49 -7.17
CA GLY A 406 4.17 -0.13 -7.71
C GLY A 406 5.63 0.25 -7.98
N GLY A 407 6.59 -0.57 -7.52
CA GLY A 407 8.01 -0.38 -7.74
C GLY A 407 8.76 0.37 -6.65
N GLN A 408 8.14 0.62 -5.49
CA GLN A 408 8.76 1.39 -4.41
C GLN A 408 8.44 0.74 -3.07
N VAL A 409 9.41 0.02 -2.51
CA VAL A 409 9.28 -0.73 -1.25
C VAL A 409 9.64 0.16 -0.06
N TYR A 410 8.72 0.31 0.89
CA TYR A 410 8.96 1.03 2.15
C TYR A 410 9.09 0.04 3.33
N GLY A 411 10.31 -0.10 3.86
CA GLY A 411 10.60 -0.97 5.00
C GLY A 411 10.90 -2.43 4.62
N GLY A 412 11.06 -3.29 5.63
CA GLY A 412 11.35 -4.73 5.47
C GLY A 412 10.12 -5.60 5.23
N SER A 413 8.92 -5.02 5.27
CA SER A 413 7.64 -5.75 5.27
C SER A 413 6.83 -5.59 3.97
N GLY A 414 7.29 -4.81 2.99
CA GLY A 414 6.41 -4.36 1.88
C GLY A 414 5.31 -3.49 2.46
N GLY A 415 5.55 -2.17 2.55
CA GLY A 415 4.83 -1.25 3.44
C GLY A 415 3.31 -1.40 3.51
N LEU A 416 2.83 -2.18 4.48
CA LEU A 416 1.44 -2.32 4.96
C LEU A 416 0.30 -2.33 3.91
N GLY A 417 0.61 -2.51 2.61
CA GLY A 417 -0.36 -2.53 1.52
C GLY A 417 -1.32 -1.34 1.48
N GLY A 418 -0.87 -0.08 1.64
CA GLY A 418 -1.80 1.06 1.64
C GLY A 418 -1.49 2.13 0.60
N TRP A 419 -2.48 2.95 0.25
CA TRP A 419 -2.28 4.16 -0.54
C TRP A 419 -2.95 5.37 0.11
N ILE A 420 -2.40 6.55 -0.17
CA ILE A 420 -2.98 7.83 0.18
C ILE A 420 -3.06 8.71 -1.06
N GLY A 421 -4.25 9.23 -1.34
CA GLY A 421 -4.52 10.14 -2.45
C GLY A 421 -4.90 11.53 -1.95
N PHE A 422 -4.19 12.55 -2.42
CA PHE A 422 -4.51 13.95 -2.19
C PHE A 422 -5.18 14.53 -3.43
N PHE A 423 -6.39 15.05 -3.27
CA PHE A 423 -7.21 15.60 -4.34
C PHE A 423 -7.49 17.08 -4.11
N VAL A 424 -7.62 17.80 -5.21
CA VAL A 424 -7.96 19.24 -5.24
C VAL A 424 -9.00 19.50 -6.33
N ARG A 425 -9.91 20.44 -6.11
CA ARG A 425 -10.86 20.87 -7.15
C ARG A 425 -10.11 21.58 -8.27
N ALA A 426 -10.53 21.36 -9.52
CA ALA A 426 -9.93 22.03 -10.68
C ALA A 426 -9.92 23.58 -10.55
N GLU A 427 -10.99 24.17 -10.02
CA GLU A 427 -11.08 25.63 -9.78
C GLU A 427 -10.09 26.15 -8.73
N ASP A 428 -9.85 25.36 -7.69
CA ASP A 428 -8.95 25.70 -6.59
C ASP A 428 -7.51 25.58 -7.04
N LEU A 429 -7.21 24.54 -7.81
CA LEU A 429 -5.91 24.36 -8.44
C LEU A 429 -5.57 25.51 -9.39
N ALA A 430 -6.54 25.95 -10.21
CA ALA A 430 -6.38 27.11 -11.10
C ALA A 430 -6.10 28.41 -10.32
N ARG A 431 -6.70 28.57 -9.13
CA ARG A 431 -6.45 29.68 -8.21
C ARG A 431 -5.22 29.49 -7.33
N ARG A 432 -4.58 28.31 -7.36
CA ARG A 432 -3.50 27.87 -6.45
C ARG A 432 -3.93 27.93 -4.98
N ASP A 433 -5.20 27.67 -4.74
CA ASP A 433 -5.79 27.57 -3.42
C ASP A 433 -5.76 26.10 -2.99
N PHE A 434 -4.96 25.79 -1.96
CA PHE A 434 -4.85 24.45 -1.40
C PHE A 434 -5.48 24.36 0.00
N SER A 435 -6.33 25.34 0.36
CA SER A 435 -7.04 25.36 1.63
C SER A 435 -8.18 24.33 1.71
N ARG A 436 -8.67 23.88 0.54
CA ARG A 436 -9.71 22.86 0.38
C ARG A 436 -9.12 21.67 -0.37
N VAL A 437 -8.97 20.57 0.34
CA VAL A 437 -8.39 19.32 -0.19
C VAL A 437 -9.27 18.17 0.25
N TRP A 438 -9.27 17.12 -0.55
CA TRP A 438 -9.88 15.85 -0.20
C TRP A 438 -8.76 14.81 -0.10
N VAL A 439 -8.83 13.94 0.90
CA VAL A 439 -7.84 12.88 1.05
C VAL A 439 -8.55 11.56 1.17
N GLU A 440 -8.12 10.61 0.36
CA GLU A 440 -8.47 9.21 0.50
C GLU A 440 -7.30 8.46 1.10
N LEU A 441 -7.62 7.55 2.03
CA LEU A 441 -6.68 6.62 2.62
C LEU A 441 -7.32 5.24 2.56
N ASP A 442 -6.58 4.27 2.05
CA ASP A 442 -6.99 2.88 2.05
C ASP A 442 -5.78 2.00 2.38
N ALA A 443 -6.00 0.93 3.14
CA ALA A 443 -4.97 -0.03 3.50
C ALA A 443 -5.55 -1.44 3.31
N PHE A 444 -4.76 -2.32 2.70
CA PHE A 444 -5.08 -3.73 2.40
C PHE A 444 -5.07 -4.61 3.66
#